data_AF-A0A4R5DIC7-F1
#
_entry.id   AF-A0A4R5DIC7-F1
#
_cell.length_a   1.000
_cell.length_b   1.000
_cell.length_c   1.000
_cell.angle_alpha   90.00
_cell.angle_beta   90.00
_cell.angle_gamma   90.00
#
_symmetry.space_group_name_H-M   'P 1'
#
loop_
_entity.id
_entity.type
_entity.pdbx_description
1 polymer ?
#
loop_
_entity_poly.entity_id
_entity_poly.type
_entity_poly.pdbx_seq_one_letter_code
_entity_poly.pdbx_strand_id
1 'polypeptide(L)' 'MSLPNQQDQFREKLAAWLGITYDELEEYGEDVEALDNYSEVEDYDYFIQFSEVTPSEILTKMDRIGEDNIVYFNLEELE' A
#
# COMPACT_ATOMS: atom_id res chain seq x y z
N MET A 1 14.72 21.45 -3.33
CA MET A 1 14.33 20.15 -3.90
C MET A 1 13.78 19.36 -2.73
N SER A 2 12.46 19.32 -2.59
CA SER A 2 11.84 18.43 -1.61
C SER A 2 12.16 17.01 -2.05
N LEU A 3 12.70 16.19 -1.15
CA LEU A 3 12.89 14.77 -1.41
C LEU A 3 11.54 14.20 -1.87
N PRO A 4 11.48 13.35 -2.92
CA PRO A 4 10.24 12.65 -3.24
C PRO A 4 9.77 11.96 -1.96
N ASN A 5 8.53 12.24 -1.56
CA ASN A 5 7.97 11.71 -0.32
C ASN A 5 8.05 10.18 -0.43
N GLN A 6 8.55 9.48 0.58
CA GLN A 6 8.70 8.03 0.48
C GLN A 6 7.35 7.33 0.24
N GLN A 7 6.25 7.97 0.67
CA GLN A 7 4.88 7.59 0.32
C GLN A 7 4.60 7.61 -1.19
N ASP A 8 5.05 8.62 -1.94
CA ASP A 8 4.85 8.66 -3.40
C ASP A 8 5.56 7.48 -4.08
N GLN A 9 6.80 7.20 -3.66
CA GLN A 9 7.56 6.05 -4.19
C GLN A 9 6.91 4.71 -3.84
N PHE A 10 6.38 4.58 -2.62
CA PHE A 10 5.62 3.42 -2.19
C PHE A 10 4.40 3.21 -3.08
N ARG A 11 3.60 4.26 -3.31
CA ARG A 11 2.40 4.20 -4.16
C ARG A 11 2.73 3.87 -5.61
N GLU A 12 3.76 4.47 -6.20
CA GLU A 12 4.21 4.14 -7.56
C GLU A 12 4.61 2.66 -7.68
N LYS A 13 5.39 2.15 -6.72
CA LYS A 13 5.81 0.75 -6.68
C LYS A 13 4.62 -0.20 -6.47
N LEU A 14 3.69 0.16 -5.58
CA LEU A 14 2.51 -0.64 -5.31
C LEU A 14 1.58 -0.71 -6.52
N ALA A 15 1.32 0.42 -7.18
CA ALA A 15 0.54 0.47 -8.41
C ALA A 15 1.16 -0.44 -9.49
N ALA A 16 2.47 -0.36 -9.68
CA ALA A 16 3.20 -1.21 -10.61
C ALA A 16 3.07 -2.70 -10.26
N TRP A 17 3.20 -3.07 -8.98
CA TRP A 17 3.06 -4.45 -8.51
C TRP A 17 1.63 -4.99 -8.69
N LEU A 18 0.63 -4.16 -8.41
CA LEU A 18 -0.78 -4.45 -8.67
C LEU A 18 -1.13 -4.48 -10.17
N GLY A 19 -0.26 -3.94 -11.01
CA GLY A 19 -0.47 -3.82 -12.46
C GLY A 19 -1.54 -2.79 -12.82
N ILE A 20 -1.70 -1.77 -11.98
CA ILE A 20 -2.60 -0.62 -12.19
C ILE A 20 -1.79 0.67 -12.31
N THR A 21 -2.46 1.76 -12.65
CA THR A 21 -1.85 3.09 -12.65
C THR A 21 -1.89 3.76 -11.28
N TYR A 22 -1.05 4.77 -11.07
CA TYR A 22 -1.04 5.57 -9.84
C TYR A 22 -2.39 6.30 -9.63
N ASP A 23 -2.98 6.88 -10.68
CA ASP A 23 -4.33 7.49 -10.63
C ASP A 23 -5.40 6.47 -10.21
N GLU A 24 -5.35 5.24 -10.74
CA GLU A 24 -6.30 4.20 -10.36
C GLU A 24 -6.17 3.82 -8.89
N LEU A 25 -4.93 3.80 -8.34
CA LEU A 25 -4.71 3.57 -6.93
C LEU A 25 -5.45 4.64 -6.09
N GLU A 26 -5.24 5.92 -6.42
CA GLU A 26 -5.88 7.09 -5.79
C GLU A 26 -7.42 7.05 -5.85
N GLU A 27 -7.99 6.52 -6.95
CA GLU A 27 -9.44 6.37 -7.10
C GLU A 27 -10.04 5.31 -6.18
N TYR A 28 -9.27 4.31 -5.73
CA TYR A 28 -9.74 3.27 -4.82
C TYR A 28 -9.78 3.71 -3.35
N GLY A 29 -9.41 4.95 -3.07
CA GLY A 29 -9.48 5.53 -1.74
C GLY A 29 -8.51 4.84 -0.79
N GLU A 30 -7.24 4.79 -1.19
CA GLU A 30 -6.16 4.26 -0.39
C GLU A 30 -5.72 5.27 0.68
N ASP A 31 -5.64 4.80 1.93
CA ASP A 31 -4.97 5.54 3.00
C ASP A 31 -3.63 4.88 3.27
N VAL A 32 -2.54 5.63 3.02
CA VAL A 32 -1.16 5.16 3.21
C VAL A 32 -0.59 5.85 4.44
N GLU A 33 -0.32 5.05 5.46
CA GLU A 33 0.30 5.52 6.70
C GLU A 33 1.64 4.81 6.90
N ALA A 34 2.65 5.60 7.28
CA ALA A 34 3.95 5.08 7.66
C ALA A 34 3.85 4.55 9.10
N LEU A 35 4.32 3.33 9.32
CA LEU A 35 4.36 2.78 10.67
C LEU A 35 5.59 3.33 11.39
N ASP A 36 5.34 3.98 12.53
CA ASP A 36 6.43 4.29 13.45
C ASP A 36 6.92 2.96 14.05
N ASN A 37 8.24 2.76 14.08
CA ASN A 37 8.96 1.52 14.44
C ASN A 37 8.67 0.98 15.87
N TYR A 38 7.68 1.53 16.57
CA TYR A 38 7.23 1.17 17.91
C TYR A 38 6.06 0.18 17.94
N SER A 39 5.40 -0.07 16.80
CA SER A 39 4.28 -1.02 16.74
C SER A 39 4.79 -2.45 16.63
N GLU A 40 4.23 -3.37 17.44
CA GLU A 40 4.53 -4.82 17.50
C GLU A 40 4.18 -5.59 16.21
N VAL A 41 3.88 -4.89 15.11
CA VAL A 41 3.62 -5.48 13.79
C VAL A 41 4.98 -5.65 13.13
N GLU A 42 5.54 -6.85 13.30
CA GLU A 42 6.87 -7.29 12.85
C GLU A 42 7.26 -6.66 11.49
N ASP A 43 8.30 -5.82 11.49
CA ASP A 43 9.05 -5.37 10.31
C ASP A 43 8.23 -4.83 9.11
N TYR A 44 7.32 -3.85 9.28
CA TYR A 44 6.70 -3.16 8.14
C TYR A 44 6.92 -1.64 8.16
N ASP A 45 7.38 -1.05 7.05
CA ASP A 45 7.55 0.40 6.90
C ASP A 45 6.24 1.15 6.60
N TYR A 46 5.34 0.53 5.82
CA TYR A 46 4.12 1.15 5.34
C TYR A 46 2.92 0.21 5.50
N PHE A 47 1.74 0.78 5.71
CA PHE A 47 0.50 0.09 5.44
C PHE A 47 -0.38 0.88 4.50
N ILE A 48 -1.21 0.15 3.77
CA ILE A 48 -2.25 0.69 2.91
C ILE A 48 -3.59 0.10 3.32
N GLN A 49 -4.57 0.96 3.54
CA GLN A 49 -5.95 0.54 3.73
C GLN A 49 -6.75 0.85 2.48
N PHE A 50 -7.39 -0.18 1.93
CA PHE A 50 -8.27 -0.05 0.77
C PHE A 50 -9.71 0.18 1.21
N SER A 51 -10.42 1.06 0.51
CA SER A 51 -11.85 1.30 0.74
C SER A 51 -12.70 0.12 0.26
N GLU A 52 -13.94 0.01 0.75
CA GLU A 52 -14.90 -1.05 0.37
C GLU A 52 -15.26 -1.05 -1.13
N VAL A 53 -14.94 0.03 -1.84
CA VAL A 53 -15.14 0.16 -3.30
C VAL A 53 -14.01 -0.46 -4.12
N THR A 54 -12.92 -0.87 -3.47
CA THR A 54 -11.74 -1.44 -4.14
C THR A 54 -12.12 -2.76 -4.82
N PRO A 55 -11.75 -2.95 -6.10
CA PRO A 55 -12.08 -4.17 -6.82
C PRO A 55 -11.50 -5.40 -6.12
N SER A 56 -12.29 -6.46 -6.03
CA SER A 56 -11.81 -7.74 -5.50
C SER A 56 -10.62 -8.29 -6.30
N GLU A 57 -10.44 -7.90 -7.56
CA GLU A 57 -9.26 -8.26 -8.37
C GLU A 57 -7.95 -7.71 -7.78
N ILE A 58 -7.96 -6.52 -7.18
CA ILE A 58 -6.82 -5.94 -6.48
C ILE A 58 -6.63 -6.64 -5.14
N LEU A 59 -7.73 -6.83 -4.41
CA LEU A 59 -7.69 -7.52 -3.12
C LEU A 59 -7.19 -8.97 -3.26
N THR A 60 -7.55 -9.67 -4.34
CA THR A 60 -7.14 -11.06 -4.60
C THR A 60 -5.67 -11.15 -5.00
N LYS A 61 -5.07 -10.09 -5.54
CA LYS A 61 -3.61 -10.04 -5.77
C LYS A 61 -2.83 -9.94 -4.47
N MET A 62 -3.48 -9.44 -3.42
CA MET A 62 -2.91 -9.23 -2.10
C MET A 62 -3.33 -10.37 -1.17
N ASP A 63 -2.66 -11.51 -1.30
CA ASP A 63 -2.88 -12.74 -0.50
C ASP A 63 -2.76 -12.53 1.03
N ARG A 64 -2.25 -11.35 1.45
CA ARG A 64 -2.01 -10.93 2.84
C ARG A 64 -3.07 -10.00 3.42
N ILE A 65 -4.18 -9.71 2.73
CA ILE A 65 -5.22 -8.83 3.28
C ILE A 65 -5.85 -9.45 4.54
N GLY A 66 -5.69 -8.77 5.68
CA GLY A 66 -6.42 -9.08 6.91
C GLY A 66 -7.91 -8.75 6.78
N GLU A 67 -8.72 -9.06 7.81
CA GLU A 67 -10.18 -8.85 7.80
C GLU A 67 -10.61 -7.38 7.52
N ASP A 68 -9.70 -6.41 7.61
CA ASP A 68 -9.97 -4.98 7.47
C ASP A 68 -9.55 -4.34 6.12
N ASN A 69 -9.22 -5.12 5.08
CA ASN A 69 -8.67 -4.61 3.81
C ASN A 69 -7.38 -3.79 3.96
N ILE A 70 -6.62 -4.08 5.03
CA ILE A 70 -5.33 -3.48 5.32
C ILE A 70 -4.24 -4.42 4.84
N VAL A 71 -3.23 -3.86 4.18
CA VAL A 71 -2.03 -4.58 3.81
C VAL A 71 -0.80 -3.86 4.31
N TYR A 72 0.09 -4.62 4.93
CA TYR A 72 1.37 -4.15 5.42
C TYR A 72 2.47 -4.52 4.43
N PHE A 73 3.38 -3.57 4.16
CA PHE A 73 4.43 -3.72 3.18
C PHE A 73 5.71 -2.99 3.59
N ASN A 74 6.84 -3.55 3.16
CA ASN A 74 8.10 -2.83 3.11
C ASN A 74 8.38 -2.35 1.69
N LEU A 75 9.07 -1.21 1.57
CA LEU A 75 9.55 -0.73 0.27
C LEU A 75 10.46 -1.76 -0.43
N GLU A 76 11.18 -2.56 0.35
CA GLU A 76 12.05 -3.64 -0.13
C GLU A 76 11.28 -4.85 -0.69
N GLU A 77 10.01 -5.07 -0.30
CA GLU A 77 9.20 -6.16 -0.85
C GLU A 77 8.60 -5.82 -2.23
N LEU A 78 8.59 -4.54 -2.61
CA LEU A 78 8.03 -4.04 -3.87
C LEU A 78 9.11 -3.86 -4.98
N GLU A 79 10.16 -4.67 -4.96
CA GLU A 79 11.24 -4.69 -5.99
C GLU A 79 10.92 -5.53 -7.23
#